data_AF-A0A7V9M9J4-F1
#
_entry.id   AF-A0A7V9M9J4-F1
#
_cell.length_a   1.000
_cell.length_b   1.000
_cell.length_c   1.000
_cell.angle_alpha   90.00
_cell.angle_beta   90.00
_cell.angle_gamma   90.00
#
_symmetry.space_group_name_H-M   'P 1'
#
loop_
_entity.id
_entity.type
_entity.pdbx_description
1 polymer ?
#
loop_
_entity_poly.entity_id
_entity_poly.type
_entity_poly.pdbx_seq_one_letter_code
_entity_poly.pdbx_strand_id
1 'polypeptide(L)'
;MWGAALRRFGKLFAGAAVGIAIVAALIGLLLGASLSRSISLGYYCVGSFLLVAGFFIGNRGPLRLKRETADSSFFGPRVMRHASLEEREDSLNNSAVFVTLGLALIALGVLADTRYRLV
;
A
#
# COMPACT_ATOMS: atom_id res chain seq x y z
N MET A 1 18.69 -9.30 15.34
CA MET A 1 17.96 -8.01 15.28
C MET A 1 16.70 -8.05 14.41
N TRP A 2 16.67 -8.84 13.32
CA TRP A 2 15.51 -8.97 12.41
C TRP A 2 14.22 -9.53 13.04
N GLY A 3 14.31 -10.43 14.02
CA GLY A 3 13.13 -11.08 14.62
C GLY A 3 12.20 -10.12 15.39
N ALA A 4 12.71 -9.04 15.97
CA ALA A 4 11.88 -8.04 16.64
C ALA A 4 11.13 -7.16 15.62
N ALA A 5 11.82 -6.74 14.56
CA ALA A 5 11.23 -5.97 13.46
C ALA A 5 10.14 -6.78 12.74
N LEU A 6 10.42 -8.05 12.41
CA LEU A 6 9.44 -8.93 11.77
C LEU A 6 8.19 -9.14 12.62
N ARG A 7 8.36 -9.27 13.94
CA ARG A 7 7.22 -9.39 14.87
C ARG A 7 6.36 -8.14 14.91
N ARG A 8 6.98 -6.95 14.95
CA ARG A 8 6.26 -5.67 14.92
C ARG A 8 5.52 -5.50 13.59
N PHE A 9 6.21 -5.77 12.48
CA PHE A 9 5.64 -5.73 11.14
C PHE A 9 4.46 -6.70 11.02
N GLY A 10 4.64 -7.96 11.43
CA GLY A 10 3.60 -8.99 11.39
C GLY A 10 2.36 -8.61 12.21
N LYS A 11 2.53 -8.02 13.40
CA LYS A 11 1.40 -7.53 14.21
C LYS A 11 0.65 -6.39 13.51
N LEU A 12 1.38 -5.43 12.94
CA LEU A 12 0.77 -4.31 12.22
C LEU A 12 0.03 -4.79 10.97
N PHE A 13 0.65 -5.70 10.20
CA PHE A 13 0.04 -6.32 9.04
C PHE A 13 -1.22 -7.10 9.40
N ALA A 14 -1.16 -7.97 10.41
CA ALA A 14 -2.31 -8.74 10.87
C ALA A 14 -3.45 -7.82 11.34
N GLY A 15 -3.13 -6.77 12.10
CA GLY A 15 -4.11 -5.77 12.54
C GLY A 15 -4.77 -5.05 11.35
N ALA A 16 -3.99 -4.60 10.37
CA ALA A 16 -4.51 -3.98 9.16
C ALA A 16 -5.38 -4.95 8.34
N ALA A 17 -4.92 -6.19 8.16
CA ALA A 17 -5.67 -7.21 7.43
C ALA A 17 -7.01 -7.55 8.09
N VAL A 18 -7.04 -7.66 9.42
CA VAL A 18 -8.30 -7.86 10.18
C VAL A 18 -9.20 -6.64 10.05
N GLY A 19 -8.67 -5.42 10.19
CA GLY A 19 -9.44 -4.19 10.02
C GLY A 19 -10.08 -4.07 8.64
N ILE A 20 -9.32 -4.34 7.58
CA ILE A 20 -9.81 -4.36 6.19
C ILE A 20 -10.92 -5.39 6.03
N ALA A 21 -10.73 -6.63 6.54
CA ALA A 21 -11.75 -7.67 6.46
C ALA A 21 -13.05 -7.27 7.17
N ILE A 22 -12.96 -6.68 8.37
CA ILE A 22 -14.14 -6.23 9.12
C ILE A 22 -14.89 -5.15 8.34
N VAL A 23 -14.19 -4.10 7.87
CA VAL A 23 -14.82 -3.01 7.11
C VAL A 23 -15.44 -3.53 5.82
N ALA A 24 -14.72 -4.35 5.07
CA ALA A 24 -15.21 -4.92 3.82
C ALA A 24 -16.40 -5.87 4.05
N ALA A 25 -16.38 -6.68 5.10
CA ALA A 25 -17.50 -7.52 5.51
C ALA A 25 -18.74 -6.70 5.85
N LEU A 26 -18.60 -5.64 6.65
CA LEU A 26 -19.71 -4.76 7.03
C LEU A 26 -20.32 -4.08 5.79
N ILE A 27 -19.49 -3.52 4.91
CA ILE A 27 -19.95 -2.93 3.64
C ILE A 27 -20.67 -3.99 2.79
N GLY A 28 -20.08 -5.18 2.70
CA GLY A 28 -20.65 -6.32 1.98
C GLY A 28 -22.03 -6.71 2.46
N LEU A 29 -22.19 -6.88 3.77
CA LEU A 29 -23.45 -7.24 4.41
C LEU A 29 -24.52 -6.15 4.21
N LEU A 30 -24.14 -4.87 4.32
CA LEU A 30 -25.04 -3.75 4.04
C LEU A 30 -25.53 -3.73 2.58
N LEU A 31 -24.72 -4.23 1.65
CA LEU A 31 -25.05 -4.34 0.23
C LEU A 31 -25.65 -5.69 -0.17
N GLY A 32 -25.93 -6.59 0.79
CA GLY A 32 -26.49 -7.92 0.52
C GLY A 32 -25.54 -8.88 -0.20
N ALA A 33 -24.22 -8.63 -0.15
CA ALA A 33 -23.21 -9.48 -0.75
C ALA A 33 -22.76 -10.61 0.20
N SER A 34 -22.22 -11.70 -0.36
CA SER A 34 -21.66 -12.79 0.44
C SER A 34 -20.39 -12.37 1.17
N LEU A 35 -20.22 -12.84 2.41
CA LEU A 35 -19.10 -12.50 3.29
C LEU A 35 -17.73 -12.77 2.64
N SER A 36 -17.54 -13.97 2.06
CA SER A 36 -16.28 -14.36 1.41
C SER A 36 -15.90 -13.42 0.28
N ARG A 37 -16.88 -13.09 -0.58
CA ARG A 37 -16.68 -12.17 -1.71
C ARG A 37 -16.30 -10.78 -1.23
N SER A 38 -16.98 -10.28 -0.21
CA SER A 38 -16.75 -8.92 0.29
C SER A 38 -15.37 -8.77 0.92
N ILE A 39 -14.93 -9.74 1.73
CA ILE A 39 -13.59 -9.77 2.30
C ILE A 39 -12.53 -9.87 1.19
N SER A 40 -12.71 -10.79 0.25
CA SER A 40 -11.80 -10.97 -0.89
C SER A 40 -11.65 -9.69 -1.71
N LEU A 41 -12.76 -9.01 -2.05
CA LEU A 41 -12.75 -7.72 -2.73
C LEU A 41 -12.06 -6.63 -1.92
N GLY A 42 -12.28 -6.57 -0.60
CA GLY A 42 -11.60 -5.61 0.26
C GLY A 42 -10.08 -5.76 0.19
N TYR A 43 -9.59 -7.00 0.26
CA TYR A 43 -8.18 -7.30 0.13
C TYR A 43 -7.63 -6.99 -1.27
N TYR A 44 -8.35 -7.32 -2.34
CA TYR A 44 -7.93 -6.97 -3.69
C TYR A 44 -7.88 -5.46 -3.93
N CYS A 45 -8.90 -4.72 -3.49
CA CYS A 45 -8.96 -3.27 -3.66
C CYS A 45 -7.81 -2.58 -2.93
N VAL A 46 -7.64 -2.87 -1.63
CA VAL A 46 -6.57 -2.24 -0.84
C VAL A 46 -5.21 -2.72 -1.31
N GLY A 47 -5.04 -4.03 -1.57
CA GLY A 47 -3.78 -4.58 -2.05
C GLY A 47 -3.34 -4.00 -3.39
N SER A 48 -4.26 -3.88 -4.35
CA SER A 48 -4.00 -3.25 -5.65
C SER A 48 -3.67 -1.76 -5.50
N PHE A 49 -4.39 -1.04 -4.63
CA PHE A 49 -4.08 0.36 -4.34
C PHE A 49 -2.65 0.52 -3.79
N LEU A 50 -2.24 -0.32 -2.84
CA LEU A 50 -0.88 -0.30 -2.29
C LEU A 50 0.18 -0.63 -3.34
N LEU A 51 -0.07 -1.60 -4.24
CA LEU A 51 0.83 -1.89 -5.35
C LEU A 51 1.04 -0.67 -6.25
N VAL A 52 -0.04 -0.03 -6.67
CA VAL A 52 0.01 1.16 -7.54
C VAL A 52 0.72 2.30 -6.82
N ALA A 53 0.39 2.57 -5.56
CA ALA A 53 1.05 3.60 -4.76
C ALA A 53 2.54 3.29 -4.59
N GLY A 54 2.90 2.05 -4.27
CA GLY A 54 4.28 1.59 -4.14
C GLY A 54 5.08 1.75 -5.43
N PHE A 55 4.48 1.42 -6.57
CA PHE A 55 5.08 1.64 -7.89
C PHE A 55 5.39 3.11 -8.11
N PHE A 56 4.43 4.02 -7.93
CA PHE A 56 4.67 5.44 -8.14
C PHE A 56 5.64 6.05 -7.13
N ILE A 57 5.66 5.57 -5.88
CA ILE A 57 6.61 6.02 -4.84
C ILE A 57 8.04 5.60 -5.18
N GLY A 58 8.22 4.35 -5.65
CA GLY A 58 9.54 3.83 -6.03
C GLY A 58 10.06 4.43 -7.34
N ASN A 59 9.16 4.72 -8.28
CA ASN A 59 9.50 5.31 -9.58
C ASN A 59 9.49 6.84 -9.59
N ARG A 60 9.55 7.48 -8.42
CA ARG A 60 9.69 8.94 -8.35
C ARG A 60 11.00 9.36 -9.02
N GLY A 61 10.90 10.25 -10.01
CA GLY A 61 12.06 10.75 -10.75
C GLY A 61 13.15 11.38 -9.86
N PRO A 62 14.39 11.50 -10.38
CA PRO A 62 15.55 11.94 -9.61
C PRO A 62 15.55 13.43 -9.24
N LEU A 63 14.56 14.20 -9.71
CA LEU A 63 14.41 15.63 -9.44
C LEU A 63 13.44 15.87 -8.27
N ARG A 64 13.81 16.79 -7.38
CA ARG A 64 13.08 17.23 -6.19
C ARG A 64 13.02 18.75 -6.18
N LEU A 65 12.00 19.32 -5.56
CA LEU A 65 11.86 20.77 -5.42
C LEU A 65 12.81 21.29 -4.34
N LYS A 66 13.51 22.41 -4.59
CA LYS A 66 14.30 23.08 -3.55
C LYS A 66 13.34 23.79 -2.60
N ARG A 67 13.34 23.37 -1.33
CA ARG A 67 12.34 23.74 -0.29
C ARG A 67 12.29 25.24 0.05
N GLU A 68 13.28 26.03 -0.37
CA GLU A 68 13.34 27.49 -0.11
C GLU A 68 12.33 28.31 -0.94
N THR A 69 11.77 27.77 -2.02
CA THR A 69 10.76 28.48 -2.82
C THR A 69 9.37 27.95 -2.50
N ALA A 70 8.99 28.02 -1.22
CA ALA A 70 7.63 27.82 -0.77
C ALA A 70 6.75 29.06 -1.02
N ASP A 71 7.02 29.79 -2.12
CA ASP A 71 6.10 30.80 -2.62
C ASP A 71 5.06 30.13 -3.50
N SER A 72 3.81 30.38 -3.15
CA SER A 72 2.55 29.91 -3.71
C SER A 72 2.30 30.38 -5.15
N SER A 73 3.24 30.11 -6.07
CA SER A 73 2.97 30.29 -7.50
C SER A 73 2.13 29.14 -8.05
N PHE A 74 1.01 29.50 -8.69
CA PHE A 74 0.17 28.59 -9.51
C PHE A 74 0.97 27.83 -10.59
N PHE A 75 2.13 28.36 -10.98
CA PHE A 75 3.13 27.70 -11.80
C PHE A 75 4.26 27.28 -10.87
N GLY A 76 4.35 26.00 -10.51
CA GLY A 76 5.16 25.49 -9.41
C GLY A 76 6.65 25.91 -9.38
N PRO A 77 7.37 25.58 -8.28
CA PRO A 77 8.69 26.13 -8.01
C PRO A 77 9.67 25.84 -9.14
N ARG A 78 10.32 26.90 -9.64
CA ARG A 78 11.23 26.83 -10.80
C ARG A 78 12.60 26.24 -10.49
N VAL A 79 12.89 25.95 -9.22
CA VAL A 79 14.21 25.48 -8.76
C VAL A 79 14.13 24.00 -8.37
N MET A 80 14.67 23.15 -9.26
CA MET A 80 14.82 21.72 -9.03
C MET A 80 16.22 21.40 -8.52
N ARG A 81 16.32 20.41 -7.64
CA ARG A 81 17.57 19.78 -7.21
C ARG A 81 17.50 18.28 -7.45
N HIS A 82 18.64 17.60 -7.50
CA HIS A 82 18.65 16.14 -7.47
C HIS A 82 18.27 15.60 -6.09
N ALA A 83 17.63 14.43 -6.07
CA ALA A 83 17.37 13.65 -4.88
C ALA A 83 18.70 13.16 -4.28
N SER A 84 18.85 13.32 -2.96
CA SER A 84 19.98 12.77 -2.21
C SER A 84 19.92 11.23 -2.21
N LEU A 85 21.03 10.57 -1.81
CA LEU A 85 21.05 9.10 -1.69
C LEU A 85 20.05 8.62 -0.65
N GLU A 86 20.00 9.26 0.52
CA GLU A 86 19.03 8.97 1.58
C GLU A 86 17.58 9.07 1.10
N GLU A 87 17.23 10.12 0.33
CA GLU A 87 15.88 10.25 -0.22
C GLU A 87 15.52 9.15 -1.24
N ARG A 88 16.51 8.62 -1.95
CA ARG A 88 16.32 7.50 -2.87
C ARG A 88 16.12 6.20 -2.09
N GLU A 89 16.94 5.96 -1.07
CA GLU A 89 16.81 4.81 -0.17
C GLU A 89 15.46 4.82 0.52
N ASP A 90 15.00 5.96 1.03
CA ASP A 90 13.67 6.10 1.63
C ASP A 90 12.55 5.83 0.63
N SER A 91 12.69 6.32 -0.62
CA SER A 91 11.69 6.07 -1.67
C SER A 91 11.62 4.58 -2.01
N LEU A 92 12.77 3.91 -2.12
CA LEU A 92 12.88 2.47 -2.38
C LEU A 92 12.35 1.64 -1.22
N ASN A 93 12.71 1.98 0.02
CA ASN A 93 12.27 1.29 1.23
C ASN A 93 10.74 1.39 1.40
N ASN A 94 10.18 2.60 1.22
CA ASN A 94 8.73 2.80 1.28
C ASN A 94 8.02 2.04 0.14
N SER A 95 8.58 2.08 -1.07
CA SER A 95 8.05 1.31 -2.20
C SER A 95 8.05 -0.19 -1.91
N ALA A 96 9.15 -0.74 -1.40
CA ALA A 96 9.27 -2.15 -1.05
C ALA A 96 8.24 -2.56 0.01
N VAL A 97 8.00 -1.73 1.03
CA VAL A 97 6.97 -1.98 2.04
C VAL A 97 5.58 -2.00 1.40
N PHE A 98 5.23 -1.00 0.59
CA PHE A 98 3.91 -0.94 -0.05
C PHE A 98 3.68 -2.09 -1.02
N VAL A 99 4.68 -2.43 -1.83
CA VAL A 99 4.59 -3.54 -2.78
C VAL A 99 4.43 -4.87 -2.05
N THR A 100 5.25 -5.12 -1.02
CA THR A 100 5.19 -6.36 -0.24
C THR A 100 3.85 -6.51 0.47
N LEU A 101 3.36 -5.44 1.10
CA LEU A 101 2.03 -5.42 1.73
C LEU A 101 0.91 -5.62 0.70
N GLY A 102 1.00 -4.97 -0.45
CA GLY A 102 0.02 -5.09 -1.53
C GLY A 102 -0.09 -6.53 -2.03
N LEU A 103 1.05 -7.18 -2.30
CA LEU A 103 1.09 -8.59 -2.70
C LEU A 103 0.55 -9.52 -1.60
N ALA A 104 0.92 -9.28 -0.34
CA ALA A 104 0.45 -10.09 0.78
C ALA A 104 -1.08 -9.99 0.97
N LEU A 105 -1.66 -8.79 0.82
CA LEU A 105 -3.11 -8.61 0.86
C LEU A 105 -3.78 -9.29 -0.34
N ILE A 106 -3.23 -9.17 -1.55
CA ILE A 106 -3.78 -9.87 -2.73
C ILE A 106 -3.78 -11.39 -2.50
N ALA A 107 -2.71 -11.94 -1.93
CA ALA A 107 -2.65 -13.35 -1.58
C ALA A 107 -3.75 -13.75 -0.58
N LEU A 108 -4.00 -12.94 0.46
CA LEU A 108 -5.14 -13.16 1.37
C LEU A 108 -6.49 -13.07 0.64
N GLY A 109 -6.63 -12.14 -0.31
CA GLY A 109 -7.81 -12.02 -1.16
C GLY A 109 -8.08 -13.28 -1.98
N VAL A 110 -7.03 -13.87 -2.55
CA VAL A 110 -7.09 -15.16 -3.27
C VAL A 110 -7.50 -16.29 -2.33
N LEU A 111 -6.91 -16.37 -1.14
CA LEU A 111 -7.26 -17.41 -0.15
C LEU A 111 -8.69 -17.27 0.37
N ALA A 112 -9.23 -16.05 0.43
CA ALA A 112 -10.60 -15.78 0.83
C ALA A 112 -11.62 -15.95 -0.31
N ASP A 113 -11.18 -16.01 -1.57
CA ASP A 113 -12.07 -16.13 -2.71
C ASP A 113 -12.53 -17.58 -2.87
N THR A 114 -13.81 -17.82 -2.57
CA THR A 114 -14.44 -19.13 -2.72
C THR A 114 -14.95 -19.41 -4.13
N ARG A 115 -14.85 -18.45 -5.07
CA ARG A 115 -15.32 -18.63 -6.45
C ARG A 115 -14.43 -19.55 -7.27
N TYR A 116 -13.14 -19.58 -6.95
CA TYR A 116 -12.17 -20.39 -7.65
C TYR A 116 -11.62 -21.46 -6.70
N ARG A 117 -11.83 -22.72 -7.05
CA ARG A 117 -11.25 -23.84 -6.31
C ARG A 117 -9.81 -24.00 -6.79
N LEU A 118 -8.84 -23.71 -5.93
CA LEU A 118 -7.42 -23.77 -6.32
C LEU A 118 -6.82 -25.18 -6.27
N VAL A 119 -7.52 -26.17 -5.69
CA VAL A 119 -7.37 -27.63 -5.87
C VAL A 119 -8.72 -28.29 -5.57
#